data_AF-A0A075M0Q8-F1
#
_entry.id   AF-A0A075M0Q8-F1
#
_cell.length_a   1.000
_cell.length_b   1.000
_cell.length_c   1.000
_cell.angle_alpha   90.00
_cell.angle_beta   90.00
_cell.angle_gamma   90.00
#
_symmetry.space_group_name_H-M   'P 1'
#
loop_
_entity.id
_entity.type
_entity.pdbx_description
1 polymer ?
#
loop_
_entity_poly.entity_id
_entity_poly.type
_entity_poly.pdbx_seq_one_letter_code
_entity_poly.pdbx_strand_id
1 'polypeptide(L)'
;MKNPHIVFIVLDTLRDDYGNIIRESLSELGFISYNKVITPSPWTLPAHASIFSGLYPLLHGAHETKDRKNFQVKFNGPNSLLSYLIEQEYETYLLSANMFVRPEFGFSQFEKFWDIYPSQPSSILTKKERNIVFKTWVECNSSKLRLIKRLAGSGRYKLLLKLPFNFLWIRIQHYYRRYFRKWPIEKGSKKAVNILRGLNFKEPTFVFLNLMEVHHPLFLNPPISFYLNFKEKGIDEKLLNLWRQKY
;
A
#
# COMPACT_ATOMS: atom_id res chain seq x y z
N MET A 1 7.65 7.15 32.73
CA MET A 1 8.17 6.64 31.44
C MET A 1 8.87 7.80 30.76
N LYS A 2 10.16 7.68 30.42
CA LYS A 2 10.95 8.82 29.92
C LYS A 2 10.50 9.26 28.52
N ASN A 3 9.98 8.34 27.70
CA ASN A 3 9.44 8.56 26.36
C ASN A 3 8.16 7.70 26.16
N PRO A 4 7.07 8.22 25.56
CA PRO A 4 5.86 7.44 25.29
C PRO A 4 6.02 6.56 24.04
N HIS A 5 5.28 5.44 23.95
CA HIS A 5 5.14 4.74 22.65
C HIS A 5 4.27 5.58 21.71
N ILE A 6 4.61 5.60 20.43
CA ILE A 6 3.95 6.40 19.41
C ILE A 6 3.42 5.46 18.33
N VAL A 7 2.10 5.50 18.11
CA VAL A 7 1.45 4.78 17.00
C VAL A 7 0.88 5.82 16.04
N PHE A 8 1.47 5.92 14.86
CA PHE A 8 1.02 6.80 13.79
C PHE A 8 0.19 5.97 12.80
N ILE A 9 -1.12 6.20 12.78
CA ILE A 9 -2.05 5.53 11.87
C ILE A 9 -2.42 6.47 10.71
N VAL A 10 -2.21 6.01 9.49
CA VAL A 10 -2.68 6.64 8.25
C VAL A 10 -3.78 5.79 7.65
N LEU A 11 -4.93 6.43 7.40
CA LEU A 11 -6.02 5.87 6.62
C LEU A 11 -5.90 6.41 5.19
N ASP A 12 -5.17 5.68 4.35
CA ASP A 12 -4.81 6.09 3.00
C ASP A 12 -6.08 6.34 2.18
N THR A 13 -6.18 7.53 1.58
CA THR A 13 -7.33 8.02 0.78
C THR A 13 -8.64 8.27 1.55
N LEU A 14 -8.61 8.32 2.88
CA LEU A 14 -9.78 8.77 3.65
C LEU A 14 -10.13 10.22 3.29
N ARG A 15 -11.37 10.43 2.86
CA ARG A 15 -11.90 11.78 2.66
C ARG A 15 -12.40 12.37 3.97
N ASP A 16 -12.29 13.69 4.09
CA ASP A 16 -12.65 14.44 5.29
C ASP A 16 -14.09 14.23 5.75
N ASP A 17 -15.03 14.17 4.79
CA ASP A 17 -16.46 13.97 5.02
C ASP A 17 -16.79 12.59 5.61
N TYR A 18 -15.95 11.57 5.37
CA TYR A 18 -16.05 10.26 6.04
C TYR A 18 -15.29 10.19 7.35
N GLY A 19 -14.39 11.14 7.59
CA GLY A 19 -13.62 11.23 8.82
C GLY A 19 -14.49 11.49 10.05
N ASN A 20 -15.68 12.07 9.90
CA ASN A 20 -16.58 12.39 11.01
C ASN A 20 -16.94 11.18 11.87
N ILE A 21 -17.24 10.04 11.25
CA ILE A 21 -17.56 8.79 11.98
C ILE A 21 -16.39 8.39 12.89
N ILE A 22 -15.15 8.55 12.41
CA ILE A 22 -13.94 8.23 13.16
C ILE A 22 -13.72 9.25 14.27
N ARG A 23 -13.90 10.55 13.98
CA ARG A 23 -13.78 11.62 14.98
C ARG A 23 -14.75 11.41 16.13
N GLU A 24 -16.01 11.14 15.83
CA GLU A 24 -17.06 10.88 16.83
C GLU A 24 -16.70 9.65 17.66
N SER A 25 -16.35 8.53 17.00
CA SER A 25 -15.98 7.29 17.69
C SER A 25 -14.74 7.43 18.59
N LEU A 26 -13.77 8.27 18.21
CA LEU A 26 -12.55 8.50 18.99
C LEU A 26 -12.69 9.63 20.01
N SER A 27 -13.71 10.48 19.90
CA SER A 27 -13.92 11.61 20.82
C SER A 27 -14.11 11.14 22.27
N GLU A 28 -14.76 9.98 22.45
CA GLU A 28 -14.93 9.31 23.76
C GLU A 28 -13.59 8.94 24.41
N LEU A 29 -12.52 8.81 23.62
CA LEU A 29 -11.16 8.51 24.06
C LEU A 29 -10.30 9.76 24.25
N GLY A 30 -10.88 10.95 24.17
CA GLY A 30 -10.17 12.23 24.26
C GLY A 30 -9.42 12.62 22.99
N PHE A 31 -9.81 12.08 21.83
CA PHE A 31 -9.16 12.39 20.56
C PHE A 31 -9.38 13.85 20.14
N ILE A 32 -8.28 14.56 19.88
CA ILE A 32 -8.29 15.94 19.42
C ILE A 32 -8.27 15.95 17.89
N SER A 33 -9.27 16.59 17.27
CA SER A 33 -9.36 16.73 15.81
C SER A 33 -9.02 18.14 15.36
N TYR A 34 -8.35 18.24 14.21
CA TYR A 34 -8.04 19.49 13.53
C TYR A 34 -8.78 19.54 12.19
N ASN A 35 -9.51 20.62 11.93
CA ASN A 35 -10.38 20.73 10.75
C ASN A 35 -9.69 21.33 9.52
N LYS A 36 -8.50 21.90 9.67
CA LYS A 36 -7.76 22.61 8.61
C LYS A 36 -6.42 21.93 8.35
N VAL A 37 -6.48 20.65 7.99
CA VAL A 37 -5.29 19.83 7.69
C VAL A 37 -5.29 19.53 6.20
N ILE A 38 -4.29 20.02 5.49
CA ILE A 38 -4.17 19.89 4.03
C ILE A 38 -2.97 19.01 3.72
N THR A 39 -3.17 17.95 2.94
CA THR A 39 -2.06 17.12 2.47
C THR A 39 -1.18 17.89 1.48
N PRO A 40 0.16 17.78 1.57
CA PRO A 40 1.05 18.45 0.62
C PRO A 40 1.02 17.80 -0.77
N SER A 41 0.41 16.60 -0.91
CA SER A 41 0.24 15.93 -2.20
C SER A 41 -1.00 15.02 -2.21
N PRO A 42 -1.71 14.91 -3.35
CA PRO A 42 -2.79 13.95 -3.51
C PRO A 42 -2.31 12.52 -3.79
N TRP A 43 -0.99 12.28 -3.88
CA TRP A 43 -0.42 10.97 -4.16
C TRP A 43 0.32 10.41 -2.93
N THR A 44 0.11 9.11 -2.66
CA THR A 44 0.64 8.41 -1.49
C THR A 44 2.13 8.65 -1.27
N LEU A 45 3.00 8.42 -2.27
CA LEU A 45 4.45 8.47 -2.08
C LEU A 45 4.93 9.87 -1.65
N PRO A 46 4.63 10.95 -2.39
CA PRO A 46 5.04 12.29 -1.95
C PRO A 46 4.40 12.70 -0.63
N ALA A 47 3.12 12.40 -0.40
CA ALA A 47 2.47 12.74 0.87
C ALA A 47 3.17 12.09 2.07
N HIS A 48 3.50 10.80 1.97
CA HIS A 48 4.23 10.09 3.03
C HIS A 48 5.68 10.60 3.16
N ALA A 49 6.37 10.86 2.05
CA ALA A 49 7.71 11.44 2.09
C ALA A 49 7.71 12.80 2.81
N SER A 50 6.66 13.61 2.64
CA SER A 50 6.49 14.86 3.38
C SER A 50 6.28 14.64 4.88
N ILE A 51 5.54 13.60 5.30
CA ILE A 51 5.39 13.25 6.73
C ILE A 51 6.74 12.97 7.39
N PHE A 52 7.62 12.20 6.73
CA PHE A 52 8.90 11.81 7.32
C PHE A 52 10.00 12.85 7.18
N SER A 53 9.97 13.67 6.13
CA SER A 53 10.97 14.72 5.91
C SER A 53 10.63 16.05 6.55
N GLY A 54 9.34 16.34 6.77
CA GLY A 54 8.85 17.68 7.10
C GLY A 54 8.93 18.67 5.93
N LEU A 55 9.21 18.20 4.71
CA LEU A 55 9.40 19.03 3.52
C LEU A 55 8.23 18.87 2.54
N TYR A 56 8.02 19.87 1.68
CA TYR A 56 7.09 19.74 0.55
C TYR A 56 7.65 18.84 -0.56
N PRO A 57 6.78 18.27 -1.44
CA PRO A 57 7.18 17.44 -2.58
C PRO A 57 8.29 18.03 -3.43
N LEU A 58 8.22 19.33 -3.71
CA LEU A 58 9.25 20.03 -4.49
C LEU A 58 10.64 19.95 -3.85
N LEU A 59 10.73 19.98 -2.51
CA LEU A 59 11.98 20.02 -1.77
C LEU A 59 12.56 18.62 -1.52
N HIS A 60 11.74 17.66 -1.10
CA HIS A 60 12.23 16.28 -0.91
C HIS A 60 12.30 15.48 -2.22
N GLY A 61 11.77 16.04 -3.33
CA GLY A 61 11.92 15.52 -4.68
C GLY A 61 11.26 14.16 -4.94
N ALA A 62 10.37 13.67 -4.07
CA ALA A 62 9.71 12.36 -4.23
C ALA A 62 8.37 12.48 -4.95
N HIS A 63 8.38 13.11 -6.12
CA HIS A 63 7.21 13.30 -6.97
C HIS A 63 7.52 12.98 -8.44
N GLU A 64 6.47 12.85 -9.24
CA GLU A 64 6.61 12.65 -10.67
C GLU A 64 7.20 13.88 -11.38
N THR A 65 8.05 13.64 -12.36
CA THR A 65 8.56 14.66 -13.30
C THR A 65 8.23 14.22 -14.73
N LYS A 66 8.72 14.96 -15.75
CA LYS A 66 8.57 14.53 -17.15
C LYS A 66 9.24 13.17 -17.40
N ASP A 67 10.43 12.98 -16.83
CA ASP A 67 11.28 11.82 -17.11
C ASP A 67 11.18 10.71 -16.05
N ARG A 68 10.54 10.98 -14.90
CA ARG A 68 10.40 10.02 -13.80
C ARG A 68 8.95 9.87 -13.39
N LYS A 69 8.41 8.68 -13.60
CA LYS A 69 6.99 8.36 -13.38
C LYS A 69 6.80 7.13 -12.52
N ASN A 70 5.72 7.12 -11.74
CA ASN A 70 5.21 5.93 -11.05
C ASN A 70 6.32 5.19 -10.26
N PHE A 71 6.60 3.93 -10.57
CA PHE A 71 7.61 3.07 -9.95
C PHE A 71 9.05 3.60 -9.94
N GLN A 72 9.36 4.57 -10.82
CA GLN A 72 10.68 5.17 -10.89
C GLN A 72 10.86 6.26 -9.82
N VAL A 73 9.76 6.80 -9.28
CA VAL A 73 9.82 7.78 -8.19
C VAL A 73 10.12 7.03 -6.90
N LYS A 74 11.11 7.53 -6.18
CA LYS A 74 11.50 7.04 -4.86
C LYS A 74 11.81 8.22 -3.97
N PHE A 75 11.63 8.00 -2.68
CA PHE A 75 12.02 8.95 -1.66
C PHE A 75 13.47 8.71 -1.26
N ASN A 76 14.32 9.70 -1.56
CA ASN A 76 15.74 9.72 -1.21
C ASN A 76 16.08 10.94 -0.33
N GLY A 77 15.08 11.67 0.14
CA GLY A 77 15.26 12.88 0.94
C GLY A 77 15.53 12.54 2.41
N PRO A 78 15.71 13.55 3.27
CA PRO A 78 15.96 13.33 4.68
C PRO A 78 14.74 12.69 5.34
N ASN A 79 14.96 11.64 6.12
CA ASN A 79 13.95 10.98 6.93
C ASN A 79 13.93 11.59 8.35
N SER A 80 13.92 12.91 8.46
CA SER A 80 14.18 13.66 9.71
C SER A 80 13.40 13.15 10.92
N LEU A 81 12.10 12.85 10.75
CA LEU A 81 11.27 12.29 11.82
C LEU A 81 11.81 10.94 12.33
N LEU A 82 12.12 10.04 11.40
CA LEU A 82 12.57 8.70 11.74
C LEU A 82 14.01 8.71 12.29
N SER A 83 14.88 9.55 11.72
CA SER A 83 16.24 9.76 12.23
C SER A 83 16.22 10.27 13.67
N TYR A 84 15.37 11.25 13.98
CA TYR A 84 15.19 11.74 15.34
C TYR A 84 14.71 10.65 16.30
N LEU A 85 13.72 9.84 15.91
CA LEU A 85 13.22 8.75 16.76
C LEU A 85 14.28 7.67 17.02
N ILE A 86 15.09 7.34 16.01
CA ILE A 86 16.21 6.41 16.15
C ILE A 86 17.27 6.99 17.11
N GLU A 87 17.59 8.27 17.01
CA GLU A 87 18.50 8.97 17.95
C GLU A 87 17.95 8.98 19.39
N GLN A 88 16.64 8.94 19.56
CA GLN A 88 15.96 8.79 20.85
C GLN A 88 15.75 7.33 21.28
N GLU A 89 16.44 6.39 20.62
CA GLU A 89 16.45 4.94 20.93
C GLU A 89 15.06 4.27 20.81
N TYR A 90 14.20 4.76 19.92
CA TYR A 90 12.93 4.08 19.64
C TYR A 90 13.14 2.85 18.76
N GLU A 91 12.48 1.74 19.10
CA GLU A 91 12.25 0.64 18.17
C GLU A 91 11.28 1.11 17.07
N THR A 92 11.61 0.89 15.79
CA THR A 92 10.84 1.46 14.67
C THR A 92 10.22 0.41 13.75
N TYR A 93 8.89 0.45 13.64
CA TYR A 93 8.09 -0.55 12.93
C TYR A 93 7.23 0.07 11.82
N LEU A 94 7.33 -0.49 10.61
CA LEU A 94 6.51 -0.11 9.46
C LEU A 94 5.53 -1.23 9.09
N LEU A 95 4.24 -0.95 9.20
CA LEU A 95 3.17 -1.83 8.72
C LEU A 95 2.45 -1.10 7.59
N SER A 96 2.48 -1.62 6.37
CA SER A 96 1.85 -0.94 5.24
C SER A 96 1.14 -1.89 4.29
N ALA A 97 -0.10 -1.53 3.95
CA ALA A 97 -0.88 -2.16 2.90
C ALA A 97 -0.56 -1.57 1.51
N ASN A 98 0.13 -0.43 1.46
CA ASN A 98 0.41 0.27 0.20
C ASN A 98 1.76 -0.12 -0.38
N MET A 99 1.81 -0.27 -1.70
CA MET A 99 3.04 -0.62 -2.41
C MET A 99 4.09 0.49 -2.43
N PHE A 100 3.66 1.75 -2.40
CA PHE A 100 4.57 2.90 -2.44
C PHE A 100 5.15 3.25 -1.06
N VAL A 101 4.57 2.73 0.01
CA VAL A 101 5.05 2.94 1.38
C VAL A 101 5.76 1.67 1.84
N ARG A 102 6.91 1.42 1.23
CA ARG A 102 7.76 0.25 1.46
C ARG A 102 9.24 0.62 1.43
N PRO A 103 10.14 -0.22 1.99
CA PRO A 103 11.57 -0.01 1.90
C PRO A 103 12.09 0.24 0.48
N GLU A 104 11.54 -0.46 -0.53
CA GLU A 104 11.97 -0.33 -1.93
C GLU A 104 11.73 1.07 -2.54
N PHE A 105 10.86 1.87 -1.91
CA PHE A 105 10.47 3.21 -2.32
C PHE A 105 11.06 4.32 -1.46
N GLY A 106 11.93 4.00 -0.50
CA GLY A 106 12.64 4.99 0.32
C GLY A 106 12.41 4.89 1.82
N PHE A 107 11.47 4.05 2.26
CA PHE A 107 11.14 3.86 3.68
C PHE A 107 11.92 2.70 4.30
N SER A 108 13.24 2.67 4.11
CA SER A 108 14.11 1.53 4.47
C SER A 108 14.80 1.64 5.82
N GLN A 109 14.69 2.79 6.50
CA GLN A 109 15.34 3.03 7.80
C GLN A 109 14.61 2.43 9.00
N PHE A 110 13.39 1.91 8.80
CA PHE A 110 12.68 1.17 9.84
C PHE A 110 13.40 -0.14 10.13
N GLU A 111 13.46 -0.53 11.41
CA GLU A 111 14.04 -1.81 11.81
C GLU A 111 13.28 -3.00 11.23
N LYS A 112 11.95 -2.91 11.21
CA LYS A 112 11.10 -4.00 10.72
C LYS A 112 9.94 -3.51 9.86
N PHE A 113 9.75 -4.22 8.75
CA PHE A 113 8.67 -3.96 7.80
C PHE A 113 7.75 -5.17 7.67
N TRP A 114 6.43 -4.94 7.72
CA TRP A 114 5.41 -5.91 7.38
C TRP A 114 4.53 -5.40 6.24
N ASP A 115 4.53 -6.15 5.13
CA ASP A 115 3.51 -6.03 4.09
C ASP A 115 2.20 -6.61 4.61
N ILE A 116 1.26 -5.74 4.97
CA ILE A 116 -0.04 -6.14 5.54
C ILE A 116 -1.13 -6.31 4.48
N TYR A 117 -0.87 -5.92 3.22
CA TYR A 117 -1.86 -6.12 2.15
C TYR A 117 -2.19 -7.61 2.00
N PRO A 118 -3.46 -7.99 1.73
CA PRO A 118 -3.83 -9.38 1.49
C PRO A 118 -2.93 -9.96 0.42
N SER A 119 -2.25 -11.06 0.78
CA SER A 119 -1.11 -11.61 0.05
C SER A 119 -1.35 -11.64 -1.46
N GLN A 120 -0.38 -11.20 -2.26
CA GLN A 120 -0.42 -11.40 -3.71
C GLN A 120 -0.35 -12.91 -4.04
N PRO A 121 -0.74 -13.35 -5.25
CA PRO A 121 -0.57 -14.74 -5.65
C PRO A 121 0.89 -15.17 -5.43
N SER A 122 1.09 -16.35 -4.83
CA SER A 122 2.42 -16.91 -4.70
C SER A 122 2.97 -17.22 -6.09
N SER A 123 4.26 -16.98 -6.28
CA SER A 123 4.95 -17.29 -7.54
C SER A 123 5.83 -18.50 -7.33
N ILE A 124 5.87 -19.37 -8.34
CA ILE A 124 6.84 -20.49 -8.40
C ILE A 124 8.26 -19.94 -8.62
N LEU A 125 8.38 -18.71 -9.12
CA LEU A 125 9.65 -18.05 -9.37
C LEU A 125 10.20 -17.41 -8.09
N THR A 126 11.48 -17.62 -7.84
CA THR A 126 12.23 -16.92 -6.79
C THR A 126 12.26 -15.41 -7.03
N LYS A 127 12.56 -14.60 -6.00
CA LYS A 127 12.69 -13.13 -6.15
C LYS A 127 13.69 -12.74 -7.24
N LYS A 128 14.82 -13.45 -7.33
CA LYS A 128 15.86 -13.24 -8.37
C LYS A 128 15.32 -13.53 -9.77
N GLU A 129 14.65 -14.67 -9.96
CA GLU A 129 14.06 -15.05 -11.24
C GLU A 129 12.97 -14.05 -11.69
N ARG A 130 12.11 -13.60 -10.77
CA ARG A 130 11.10 -12.57 -11.07
C ARG A 130 11.72 -11.25 -11.54
N ASN A 131 12.77 -10.79 -10.86
CA ASN A 131 13.48 -9.56 -11.24
C ASN A 131 14.10 -9.69 -12.64
N ILE A 132 14.69 -10.84 -12.96
CA ILE A 132 15.22 -11.13 -14.29
C ILE A 132 14.11 -11.04 -15.34
N VAL A 133 13.01 -11.76 -15.13
CA VAL A 133 11.87 -11.79 -16.06
C VAL A 133 11.31 -10.39 -16.25
N PHE A 134 11.13 -9.63 -15.16
CA PHE A 134 10.61 -8.27 -15.20
C PHE A 134 11.55 -7.33 -15.97
N LYS A 135 12.86 -7.37 -15.70
CA LYS A 135 13.84 -6.53 -16.42
C LYS A 135 13.83 -6.85 -17.91
N THR A 136 13.89 -8.13 -18.28
CA THR A 136 13.84 -8.55 -19.69
C THR A 136 12.50 -8.19 -20.34
N TRP A 137 11.39 -8.27 -19.61
CA TRP A 137 10.06 -7.87 -20.11
C TRP A 137 10.00 -6.38 -20.46
N VAL A 138 10.53 -5.53 -19.58
CA VAL A 138 10.64 -4.08 -19.80
C VAL A 138 11.53 -3.79 -21.01
N GLU A 139 12.73 -4.38 -21.07
CA GLU A 139 13.65 -4.20 -22.19
C GLU A 139 13.08 -4.73 -23.53
N CYS A 140 12.10 -5.63 -23.50
CA CYS A 140 11.43 -6.17 -24.68
C CYS A 140 10.13 -5.42 -25.05
N ASN A 141 9.91 -4.22 -24.50
CA ASN A 141 8.69 -3.42 -24.70
C ASN A 141 7.40 -4.24 -24.48
N SER A 142 7.36 -5.04 -23.42
CA SER A 142 6.19 -5.85 -23.05
C SER A 142 5.74 -6.88 -24.10
N SER A 143 6.66 -7.36 -24.94
CA SER A 143 6.37 -8.40 -25.94
C SER A 143 6.77 -9.80 -25.45
N LYS A 144 5.78 -10.71 -25.36
CA LYS A 144 5.98 -12.11 -24.90
C LYS A 144 6.96 -12.89 -25.77
N LEU A 145 6.84 -12.78 -27.10
CA LEU A 145 7.71 -13.50 -28.03
C LEU A 145 9.16 -13.04 -27.90
N ARG A 146 9.38 -11.73 -27.76
CA ARG A 146 10.72 -11.16 -27.55
C ARG A 146 11.31 -11.58 -26.19
N LEU A 147 10.49 -11.60 -25.14
CA LEU A 147 10.90 -12.12 -23.83
C LEU A 147 11.38 -13.58 -23.93
N ILE A 148 10.60 -14.46 -24.57
CA ILE A 148 10.95 -15.88 -24.71
C ILE A 148 12.23 -16.05 -25.53
N LYS A 149 12.33 -15.39 -26.70
CA LYS A 149 13.53 -15.44 -27.55
C LYS A 149 14.76 -14.97 -26.80
N ARG A 150 14.66 -13.89 -26.03
CA ARG A 150 15.78 -13.34 -25.26
C ARG A 150 16.19 -14.21 -24.09
N LEU A 151 15.22 -14.79 -23.37
CA LEU A 151 15.52 -15.75 -22.30
C LEU A 151 16.17 -17.04 -22.85
N ALA A 152 15.73 -17.51 -24.03
CA ALA A 152 16.32 -18.65 -24.72
C ALA A 152 17.76 -18.35 -25.15
N GLY A 153 17.98 -17.21 -25.81
CA GLY A 153 19.32 -16.76 -26.22
C GLY A 153 20.28 -16.51 -25.05
N SER A 154 19.77 -16.22 -23.86
CA SER A 154 20.58 -16.07 -22.64
C SER A 154 20.93 -17.38 -21.92
N GLY A 155 20.54 -18.55 -22.48
CA GLY A 155 20.80 -19.86 -21.89
C GLY A 155 19.96 -20.21 -20.65
N ARG A 156 18.92 -19.43 -20.34
CA ARG A 156 18.10 -19.57 -19.12
C ARG A 156 16.93 -20.54 -19.29
N TYR A 157 17.20 -21.75 -19.78
CA TYR A 157 16.18 -22.74 -20.12
C TYR A 157 15.34 -23.19 -18.91
N LYS A 158 15.95 -23.35 -17.73
CA LYS A 158 15.21 -23.68 -16.48
C LYS A 158 14.14 -22.62 -16.16
N LEU A 159 14.46 -21.35 -16.35
CA LEU A 159 13.52 -20.25 -16.11
C LEU A 159 12.39 -20.27 -17.15
N LEU A 160 12.71 -20.48 -18.43
CA LEU A 160 11.73 -20.62 -19.49
C LEU A 160 10.73 -21.75 -19.21
N LEU A 161 11.19 -22.90 -18.76
CA LEU A 161 10.32 -24.03 -18.40
C LEU A 161 9.40 -23.69 -17.23
N LYS A 162 9.85 -22.88 -16.25
CA LYS A 162 9.01 -22.45 -15.12
C LYS A 162 7.94 -21.42 -15.49
N LEU A 163 8.13 -20.62 -16.54
CA LEU A 163 7.20 -19.56 -16.92
C LEU A 163 5.75 -20.03 -17.17
N PRO A 164 5.48 -21.06 -18.00
CA PRO A 164 4.11 -21.54 -18.23
C PRO A 164 3.46 -22.07 -16.95
N PHE A 165 4.20 -22.84 -16.13
CA PHE A 165 3.69 -23.32 -14.84
C PHE A 165 3.39 -22.18 -13.88
N ASN A 166 4.27 -21.18 -13.79
CA ASN A 166 4.04 -20.00 -12.97
C ASN A 166 2.80 -19.23 -13.43
N PHE A 167 2.60 -19.09 -14.75
CA PHE A 167 1.42 -18.45 -15.31
C PHE A 167 0.13 -19.22 -14.96
N LEU A 168 0.14 -20.54 -15.14
CA LEU A 168 -1.00 -21.40 -14.80
C LEU A 168 -1.30 -21.36 -13.29
N TRP A 169 -0.26 -21.44 -12.45
CA TRP A 169 -0.37 -21.37 -11.00
C TRP A 169 -0.99 -20.06 -10.51
N ILE A 170 -0.54 -18.94 -11.07
CA ILE A 170 -1.13 -17.61 -10.79
C ILE A 170 -2.60 -17.58 -11.23
N ARG A 171 -2.96 -18.14 -12.39
CA ARG A 171 -4.35 -18.22 -12.85
C ARG A 171 -5.24 -19.06 -11.93
N ILE A 172 -4.77 -20.23 -11.50
CA ILE A 172 -5.49 -21.10 -10.56
C ILE A 172 -5.74 -20.35 -9.25
N GLN A 173 -4.71 -19.67 -8.71
CA GLN A 173 -4.88 -18.84 -7.52
C GLN A 173 -5.87 -17.70 -7.73
N HIS A 174 -5.83 -17.00 -8.87
CA HIS A 174 -6.82 -15.96 -9.18
C HIS A 174 -8.24 -16.52 -9.25
N TYR A 175 -8.42 -17.68 -9.88
CA TYR A 175 -9.71 -18.36 -9.96
C TYR A 175 -10.23 -18.73 -8.55
N TYR A 176 -9.38 -19.41 -7.76
CA TYR A 176 -9.69 -19.78 -6.39
C TYR A 176 -10.04 -18.55 -5.54
N ARG A 177 -9.21 -17.50 -5.59
CA ARG A 177 -9.46 -16.24 -4.87
C ARG A 177 -10.74 -15.57 -5.37
N ARG A 178 -11.03 -15.57 -6.67
CA ARG A 178 -12.26 -14.99 -7.21
C ARG A 178 -13.50 -15.70 -6.68
N TYR A 179 -13.43 -17.02 -6.48
CA TYR A 179 -14.58 -17.81 -6.04
C TYR A 179 -14.75 -17.86 -4.53
N PHE A 180 -13.66 -18.07 -3.79
CA PHE A 180 -13.70 -18.31 -2.35
C PHE A 180 -13.37 -17.08 -1.49
N ARG A 181 -12.85 -15.99 -2.07
CA ARG A 181 -12.61 -14.76 -1.30
C ARG A 181 -13.93 -14.04 -1.09
N LYS A 182 -14.31 -13.86 0.18
CA LYS A 182 -15.44 -13.02 0.57
C LYS A 182 -15.13 -11.58 0.19
N TRP A 183 -16.11 -10.95 -0.46
CA TRP A 183 -16.11 -9.51 -0.72
C TRP A 183 -16.99 -8.83 0.34
N PRO A 184 -16.63 -7.63 0.81
CA PRO A 184 -15.46 -6.82 0.43
C PRO A 184 -14.14 -7.42 0.91
N ILE A 185 -13.07 -7.04 0.22
CA ILE A 185 -11.72 -7.49 0.56
C ILE A 185 -11.23 -6.69 1.75
N GLU A 186 -10.87 -7.37 2.83
CA GLU A 186 -10.08 -6.80 3.92
C GLU A 186 -8.64 -6.54 3.44
N LYS A 187 -8.13 -5.32 3.66
CA LYS A 187 -6.91 -4.81 3.01
C LYS A 187 -5.69 -4.74 3.92
N GLY A 188 -5.76 -5.31 5.11
CA GLY A 188 -4.62 -5.50 6.01
C GLY A 188 -4.87 -5.08 7.45
N SER A 189 -5.95 -4.34 7.76
CA SER A 189 -6.37 -3.98 9.12
C SER A 189 -6.37 -5.16 10.11
N LYS A 190 -6.96 -6.32 9.77
CA LYS A 190 -6.97 -7.49 10.68
C LYS A 190 -5.57 -8.02 10.91
N LYS A 191 -4.77 -8.11 9.85
CA LYS A 191 -3.38 -8.56 9.94
C LYS A 191 -2.54 -7.57 10.76
N ALA A 192 -2.77 -6.28 10.61
CA ALA A 192 -2.12 -5.23 11.39
C ALA A 192 -2.43 -5.35 12.88
N VAL A 193 -3.72 -5.48 13.25
CA VAL A 193 -4.14 -5.68 14.65
C VAL A 193 -3.50 -6.92 15.25
N ASN A 194 -3.45 -8.04 14.51
CA ASN A 194 -2.82 -9.27 14.99
C ASN A 194 -1.30 -9.09 15.21
N ILE A 195 -0.62 -8.37 14.32
CA ILE A 195 0.81 -8.06 14.51
C ILE A 195 0.99 -7.20 15.75
N LEU A 196 0.22 -6.11 15.88
CA LEU A 196 0.32 -5.18 17.02
C LEU A 196 0.07 -5.86 18.36
N ARG A 197 -0.90 -6.78 18.45
CA ARG A 197 -1.17 -7.57 19.66
C ARG A 197 -0.01 -8.49 20.05
N GLY A 198 0.82 -8.88 19.08
CA GLY A 198 1.99 -9.72 19.31
C GLY A 198 3.29 -8.93 19.54
N LEU A 199 3.27 -7.61 19.41
CA LEU A 199 4.43 -6.77 19.69
C LEU A 199 4.60 -6.57 21.20
N ASN A 200 5.85 -6.47 21.62
CA ASN A 200 6.22 -6.24 23.00
C ASN A 200 6.66 -4.79 23.18
N PHE A 201 5.94 -4.01 23.98
CA PHE A 201 6.22 -2.60 24.21
C PHE A 201 7.08 -2.41 25.46
N LYS A 202 8.31 -2.96 25.44
CA LYS A 202 9.27 -2.82 26.56
C LYS A 202 10.06 -1.52 26.47
N GLU A 203 10.64 -1.27 25.31
CA GLU A 203 11.37 -0.04 24.97
C GLU A 203 10.43 0.95 24.25
N PRO A 204 10.72 2.26 24.25
CA PRO A 204 9.94 3.22 23.47
C PRO A 204 9.82 2.74 22.01
N THR A 205 8.60 2.73 21.48
CA THR A 205 8.32 2.11 20.18
C THR A 205 7.58 3.11 19.30
N PHE A 206 8.04 3.25 18.07
CA PHE A 206 7.35 3.96 17.02
C PHE A 206 6.79 2.98 15.99
N VAL A 207 5.47 2.96 15.86
CA VAL A 207 4.77 2.18 14.85
C VAL A 207 4.14 3.12 13.84
N PHE A 208 4.57 3.01 12.58
CA PHE A 208 3.87 3.62 11.46
C PHE A 208 2.97 2.60 10.76
N LEU A 209 1.67 2.87 10.72
CA LEU A 209 0.65 1.99 10.14
C LEU A 209 -0.07 2.69 8.99
N ASN A 210 0.09 2.19 7.76
CA ASN A 210 -0.65 2.67 6.60
C ASN A 210 -1.70 1.66 6.14
N LEU A 211 -2.97 2.00 6.34
CA LEU A 211 -4.15 1.19 6.03
C LEU A 211 -4.81 1.65 4.73
N MET A 212 -5.24 0.70 3.90
CA MET A 212 -5.86 0.98 2.60
C MET A 212 -7.35 0.62 2.53
N GLU A 213 -7.97 0.27 3.66
CA GLU A 213 -9.37 -0.14 3.78
C GLU A 213 -10.32 0.76 2.98
N VAL A 214 -10.12 2.07 3.10
CA VAL A 214 -10.94 3.11 2.45
C VAL A 214 -10.50 3.49 1.03
N HIS A 215 -9.52 2.79 0.44
CA HIS A 215 -9.06 2.96 -0.95
C HIS A 215 -10.06 2.39 -2.00
N HIS A 216 -11.33 2.29 -1.64
CA HIS A 216 -12.44 1.98 -2.55
C HIS A 216 -13.41 3.16 -2.54
N PRO A 217 -14.26 3.32 -3.58
CA PRO A 217 -15.24 4.40 -3.61
C PRO A 217 -16.07 4.43 -2.32
N LEU A 218 -16.10 5.59 -1.66
CA LEU A 218 -16.92 5.83 -0.47
C LEU A 218 -18.23 6.50 -0.93
N PHE A 219 -19.40 6.02 -0.46
CA PHE A 219 -20.73 6.55 -0.84
C PHE A 219 -21.44 7.27 0.31
N LEU A 220 -21.92 8.50 0.09
CA LEU A 220 -22.23 9.49 1.16
C LEU A 220 -23.66 9.40 1.72
N ASN A 221 -24.40 8.30 1.48
CA ASN A 221 -25.78 8.15 1.95
C ASN A 221 -25.99 6.82 2.71
N PRO A 222 -26.73 6.80 3.84
CA PRO A 222 -27.16 5.54 4.49
C PRO A 222 -28.41 4.99 3.77
N PRO A 223 -28.73 3.68 3.73
CA PRO A 223 -27.98 2.47 4.11
C PRO A 223 -27.25 1.85 2.89
N ILE A 224 -26.78 2.68 1.95
CA ILE A 224 -26.17 2.23 0.69
C ILE A 224 -24.65 2.15 0.82
N SER A 225 -24.12 2.01 2.05
CA SER A 225 -22.84 1.34 2.24
C SER A 225 -23.04 -0.19 2.15
N PHE A 226 -23.89 -0.65 1.23
CA PHE A 226 -23.73 -2.03 0.81
C PHE A 226 -22.45 -2.07 0.02
N TYR A 227 -21.49 -2.78 0.60
CA TYR A 227 -20.39 -3.41 -0.09
C TYR A 227 -20.96 -4.24 -1.23
N LEU A 228 -21.25 -3.59 -2.36
CA LEU A 228 -21.90 -4.20 -3.50
C LEU A 228 -20.90 -5.15 -4.15
N ASN A 229 -21.17 -6.44 -3.98
CA ASN A 229 -20.51 -7.46 -4.77
C ASN A 229 -21.09 -7.41 -6.19
N PHE A 230 -20.51 -6.58 -7.06
CA PHE A 230 -20.90 -6.48 -8.48
C PHE A 230 -20.76 -7.81 -9.25
N LYS A 231 -20.17 -8.84 -8.63
CA LYS A 231 -20.11 -10.19 -9.19
C LYS A 231 -21.41 -10.97 -9.02
N GLU A 232 -22.16 -10.71 -7.96
CA GLU A 232 -23.40 -11.44 -7.60
C GLU A 232 -24.66 -10.61 -7.84
N LYS A 233 -24.55 -9.27 -7.79
CA LYS A 233 -25.66 -8.35 -8.04
C LYS A 233 -25.25 -7.35 -9.12
N GLY A 234 -26.14 -7.11 -10.09
CA GLY A 234 -25.96 -6.06 -11.08
C GLY A 234 -25.85 -4.68 -10.42
N ILE A 235 -25.24 -3.73 -11.14
CA ILE A 235 -25.19 -2.33 -10.69
C ILE A 235 -26.61 -1.77 -10.80
N ASP A 236 -27.15 -1.24 -9.70
CA ASP A 236 -28.39 -0.47 -9.74
C ASP A 236 -28.19 0.76 -10.66
N GLU A 237 -29.02 0.90 -11.70
CA GLU A 237 -28.93 2.02 -12.65
C GLU A 237 -29.06 3.38 -11.95
N LYS A 238 -29.83 3.47 -10.86
CA LYS A 238 -29.92 4.70 -10.06
C LYS A 238 -28.57 5.04 -9.44
N LEU A 239 -27.86 4.03 -8.95
CA LEU A 239 -26.51 4.19 -8.39
C LEU A 239 -25.50 4.60 -9.48
N LEU A 240 -25.57 3.99 -10.66
CA LEU A 240 -24.72 4.33 -11.80
C LEU A 240 -24.90 5.80 -12.23
N ASN A 241 -26.14 6.28 -12.30
CA ASN A 241 -26.43 7.67 -12.63
C ASN A 241 -25.92 8.63 -11.55
N LEU A 242 -26.04 8.25 -10.28
CA LEU A 242 -25.52 9.02 -9.16
C LEU A 242 -23.98 9.09 -9.18
N TRP A 243 -23.29 8.02 -9.63
CA TRP A 243 -21.85 8.04 -9.85
C TRP A 243 -21.45 9.03 -10.94
N ARG A 244 -22.09 9.00 -12.10
CA ARG A 244 -21.81 9.93 -13.22
C ARG A 244 -22.02 11.40 -12.86
N GLN A 245 -22.85 11.69 -11.86
CA GLN A 245 -23.11 13.05 -11.39
C GLN A 245 -22.08 13.52 -10.35
N LYS A 246 -21.49 12.60 -9.59
CA LYS A 246 -20.59 12.92 -8.45
C LYS A 246 -19.10 12.70 -8.75
N TYR A 247 -18.78 11.97 -9.82
CA TYR A 247 -17.43 11.61 -10.29
C TYR A 247 -17.36 11.79 -11.80
#